data_AF-A0AAX0MDD1-F1
#
_entry.id   AF-A0AAX0MDD1-F1
#
_cell.length_a   1.000
_cell.length_b   1.000
_cell.length_c   1.000
_cell.angle_alpha   90.00
_cell.angle_beta   90.00
_cell.angle_gamma   90.00
#
_symmetry.space_group_name_H-M   'P 1'
#
loop_
_entity.id
_entity.type
_entity.pdbx_description
1 polymer ?
#
loop_
_entity_poly.entity_id
_entity_poly.type
_entity_poly.pdbx_seq_one_letter_code
_entity_poly.pdbx_strand_id
1 'polypeptide(L)'
;MVFDAIGNPSTFIDMYWNWKIPVDIEGISHNLGLSVVCDNELNSELEAKLNSANSKSGFKRYDLHLRPSISDEQKRYMIAHVIAYISMHHHSIHEGDANFFTIEDFSLESTSWSIRRCQQLALEYIIPKEAVDYLILKERITDLSVLANKLGVSENAVYERLTQLKWLTMSAA
;
A
#
# COMPACT_ATOMS: atom_id res chain seq x y z
N MET A 1 -15.68 -9.68 -4.88
CA MET A 1 -16.51 -9.27 -3.72
C MET A 1 -15.69 -8.56 -2.64
N VAL A 2 -14.70 -9.19 -1.98
CA VAL A 2 -13.89 -8.49 -0.95
C VAL A 2 -12.96 -7.43 -1.57
N PHE A 3 -12.30 -7.76 -2.68
CA PHE A 3 -11.38 -6.83 -3.37
C PHE A 3 -12.09 -5.64 -4.02
N ASP A 4 -13.33 -5.83 -4.52
CA ASP A 4 -14.20 -4.72 -4.96
C ASP A 4 -14.50 -3.75 -3.81
N ALA A 5 -14.82 -4.30 -2.64
CA ALA A 5 -15.22 -3.51 -1.48
C ALA A 5 -14.07 -2.66 -0.93
N ILE A 6 -12.87 -3.24 -0.84
CA ILE A 6 -11.70 -2.52 -0.32
C ILE A 6 -11.08 -1.54 -1.32
N GLY A 7 -11.48 -1.55 -2.60
CA GLY A 7 -11.17 -0.46 -3.54
C GLY A 7 -11.75 0.89 -3.09
N ASN A 8 -12.69 0.88 -2.12
CA ASN A 8 -13.04 2.05 -1.33
C ASN A 8 -12.22 2.09 -0.02
N PRO A 9 -11.36 3.09 0.16
CA PRO A 9 -10.54 3.28 1.36
C PRO A 9 -11.30 3.28 2.68
N SER A 10 -12.49 3.87 2.73
CA SER A 10 -13.27 3.89 3.98
C SER A 10 -13.66 2.47 4.39
N THR A 11 -14.04 1.64 3.43
CA THR A 11 -14.38 0.23 3.67
C THR A 11 -13.17 -0.57 4.13
N PHE A 12 -12.00 -0.35 3.52
CA PHE A 12 -10.76 -0.99 3.94
C PHE A 12 -10.45 -0.66 5.40
N ILE A 13 -10.53 0.63 5.73
CA ILE A 13 -10.31 1.14 7.08
C ILE A 13 -11.29 0.53 8.08
N ASP A 14 -12.60 0.56 7.80
CA ASP A 14 -13.63 0.05 8.71
C ASP A 14 -13.49 -1.46 8.97
N MET A 15 -13.06 -2.23 7.97
CA MET A 15 -12.95 -3.68 8.07
C MET A 15 -11.65 -4.15 8.73
N TYR A 16 -10.53 -3.46 8.48
CA TYR A 16 -9.20 -4.00 8.74
C TYR A 16 -8.35 -3.14 9.67
N TRP A 17 -8.62 -1.84 9.80
CA TRP A 17 -7.84 -0.98 10.68
C TRP A 17 -8.38 -1.01 12.12
N ASN A 18 -7.51 -1.34 13.06
CA ASN A 18 -7.82 -1.44 14.49
C ASN A 18 -7.49 -0.16 15.28
N TRP A 19 -7.42 1.00 14.60
CA TRP A 19 -7.05 2.30 15.18
C TRP A 19 -5.64 2.40 15.77
N LYS A 20 -4.77 1.42 15.48
CA LYS A 20 -3.35 1.49 15.85
C LYS A 20 -2.51 2.00 14.68
N ILE A 21 -1.51 2.80 15.00
CA ILE A 21 -0.45 3.20 14.08
C ILE A 21 0.88 2.65 14.59
N PRO A 22 1.81 2.26 13.70
CA PRO A 22 1.63 2.09 12.24
C PRO A 22 0.53 1.08 11.89
N VAL A 23 -0.16 1.27 10.75
CA VAL A 23 -1.19 0.31 10.29
C VAL A 23 -0.53 -1.04 10.00
N ASP A 24 -1.06 -2.12 10.56
CA ASP A 24 -0.54 -3.48 10.40
C ASP A 24 -0.87 -4.08 9.01
N ILE A 25 -0.22 -3.55 7.98
CA ILE A 25 -0.51 -3.95 6.60
C ILE A 25 -0.15 -5.41 6.32
N GLU A 26 0.83 -5.98 7.02
CA GLU A 26 1.23 -7.39 6.88
C GLU A 26 0.18 -8.33 7.48
N GLY A 27 -0.37 -8.01 8.66
CA GLY A 27 -1.50 -8.74 9.21
C GLY A 27 -2.74 -8.65 8.29
N ILE A 28 -2.97 -7.48 7.71
CA ILE A 28 -4.08 -7.28 6.76
C ILE A 28 -3.86 -8.07 5.46
N SER A 29 -2.66 -8.07 4.89
CA SER A 29 -2.37 -8.84 3.66
C SER A 29 -2.63 -10.32 3.87
N HIS A 30 -2.18 -10.88 5.00
CA HIS A 30 -2.44 -12.27 5.34
C HIS A 30 -3.94 -12.58 5.42
N ASN A 31 -4.73 -11.70 6.06
CA ASN A 31 -6.19 -11.86 6.15
C ASN A 31 -6.91 -11.75 4.79
N LEU A 32 -6.32 -11.03 3.84
CA LEU A 32 -6.79 -10.93 2.45
C LEU A 32 -6.35 -12.13 1.58
N GLY A 33 -5.62 -13.09 2.12
CA GLY A 33 -5.09 -14.23 1.36
C GLY A 33 -3.90 -13.86 0.48
N LEU A 34 -3.18 -12.79 0.83
CA LEU A 34 -1.92 -12.37 0.23
C LEU A 34 -0.75 -12.80 1.13
N SER A 35 -0.01 -13.82 0.70
CA SER A 35 1.26 -14.21 1.30
C SER A 35 2.36 -13.28 0.83
N VAL A 36 3.26 -12.89 1.73
CA VAL A 36 4.40 -12.02 1.40
C VAL A 36 5.69 -12.74 1.77
N VAL A 37 6.59 -12.90 0.80
CA VAL A 37 7.88 -13.55 0.98
C VAL A 37 9.01 -12.70 0.39
N CYS A 38 10.16 -12.68 1.05
CA CYS A 38 11.38 -12.13 0.45
C CYS A 38 12.01 -13.20 -0.44
N ASP A 39 12.27 -12.85 -1.69
CA ASP A 39 12.77 -13.77 -2.71
C ASP A 39 14.16 -13.33 -3.18
N ASN A 40 15.18 -14.10 -2.78
CA ASN A 40 16.57 -13.83 -3.14
C ASN A 40 16.87 -14.10 -4.63
N GLU A 41 16.00 -14.86 -5.31
CA GLU A 41 16.16 -15.25 -6.71
C GLU A 41 15.38 -14.30 -7.65
N LEU A 42 14.77 -13.25 -7.11
CA LEU A 42 14.08 -12.24 -7.92
C LEU A 42 15.08 -11.52 -8.82
N ASN A 43 14.74 -11.37 -10.10
CA ASN A 43 15.57 -10.62 -11.06
C ASN A 43 15.92 -9.23 -10.50
N SER A 44 17.18 -8.82 -10.63
CA SER A 44 17.70 -7.54 -10.15
C SER A 44 17.07 -6.29 -10.78
N GLU A 45 16.29 -6.44 -11.84
CA GLU A 45 15.48 -5.36 -12.43
C GLU A 45 14.08 -5.25 -11.81
N LEU A 46 13.66 -6.25 -11.05
CA LEU A 46 12.34 -6.34 -10.43
C LEU A 46 12.40 -6.02 -8.94
N GLU A 47 11.43 -5.25 -8.48
CA GLU A 47 11.22 -4.98 -7.05
C GLU A 47 10.24 -5.97 -6.43
N ALA A 48 9.25 -6.40 -7.23
CA ALA A 48 8.30 -7.43 -6.80
C ALA A 48 7.76 -8.30 -7.93
N LYS A 49 7.27 -9.47 -7.56
CA LYS A 49 6.48 -10.37 -8.41
C LYS A 49 5.25 -10.84 -7.66
N LEU A 50 4.08 -10.68 -8.27
CA LEU A 50 2.81 -11.17 -7.77
C LEU A 50 2.35 -12.36 -8.60
N ASN A 51 2.21 -13.50 -7.95
CA ASN A 51 1.57 -14.68 -8.51
C ASN A 51 0.12 -14.78 -8.02
N SER A 52 -0.74 -15.42 -8.79
CA SER A 52 -2.07 -15.80 -8.32
C SER A 52 -2.37 -17.28 -8.58
N ALA A 53 -3.03 -17.91 -7.62
CA ALA A 53 -3.44 -19.30 -7.68
C ALA A 53 -4.87 -19.45 -7.16
N ASN A 54 -5.62 -20.41 -7.69
CA ASN A 54 -6.91 -20.75 -7.12
C ASN A 54 -6.72 -21.74 -5.96
N SER A 55 -7.26 -21.40 -4.79
CA SER A 55 -7.33 -22.36 -3.70
C SER A 55 -8.34 -23.47 -4.00
N LYS A 56 -8.18 -24.62 -3.35
CA LYS A 56 -9.12 -25.75 -3.44
C LYS A 56 -10.56 -25.39 -3.06
N SER A 57 -10.76 -24.31 -2.30
CA SER A 57 -12.07 -23.79 -1.90
C SER A 57 -12.65 -22.76 -2.90
N GLY A 58 -11.99 -22.53 -4.04
CA GLY A 58 -12.44 -21.60 -5.07
C GLY A 58 -12.10 -20.13 -4.82
N PHE A 59 -11.43 -19.81 -3.71
CA PHE A 59 -10.93 -18.45 -3.44
C PHE A 59 -9.57 -18.25 -4.11
N LYS A 60 -9.37 -17.10 -4.77
CA LYS A 60 -8.06 -16.72 -5.30
C LYS A 60 -7.11 -16.37 -4.14
N ARG A 61 -5.91 -16.92 -4.20
CA ARG A 61 -4.79 -16.60 -3.32
C ARG A 61 -3.72 -15.87 -4.11
N TYR A 62 -2.99 -15.03 -3.42
CA TYR A 62 -1.94 -14.21 -3.99
C TYR A 62 -0.64 -14.46 -3.25
N ASP A 63 0.45 -14.58 -3.99
CA ASP A 63 1.80 -14.73 -3.43
C ASP A 63 2.66 -13.58 -3.96
N LEU A 64 3.05 -12.68 -3.07
CA LEU A 64 3.90 -11.53 -3.36
C LEU A 64 5.34 -11.85 -2.95
N HIS A 65 6.21 -11.85 -3.94
CA HIS A 65 7.65 -12.01 -3.81
C HIS A 65 8.28 -10.62 -3.87
N LEU A 66 8.96 -10.22 -2.81
CA LEU A 66 9.65 -8.94 -2.70
C LEU A 66 11.16 -9.14 -2.75
N ARG A 67 11.88 -8.15 -3.29
CA ARG A 67 13.34 -8.09 -3.17
C ARG A 67 13.75 -8.05 -1.69
N PRO A 68 14.80 -8.77 -1.26
CA PRO A 68 15.22 -8.84 0.14
C PRO A 68 15.86 -7.56 0.68
N SER A 69 16.39 -6.68 -0.17
CA SER A 69 17.19 -5.51 0.23
C SER A 69 16.39 -4.24 0.51
N ILE A 70 15.07 -4.36 0.74
CA ILE A 70 14.18 -3.21 0.97
C ILE A 70 14.04 -2.92 2.47
N SER A 71 13.84 -1.65 2.84
CA SER A 71 13.55 -1.27 4.22
C SER A 71 12.14 -1.68 4.65
N ASP A 72 11.88 -1.73 5.96
CA ASP A 72 10.54 -2.05 6.48
C ASP A 72 9.46 -1.06 6.02
N GLU A 73 9.81 0.23 5.89
CA GLU A 73 8.92 1.27 5.36
C GLU A 73 8.57 1.03 3.89
N GLN A 74 9.58 0.67 3.09
CA GLN A 74 9.39 0.32 1.68
C GLN A 74 8.53 -0.94 1.54
N LYS A 75 8.82 -1.98 2.33
CA LYS A 75 8.04 -3.21 2.38
C LYS A 75 6.57 -2.91 2.70
N ARG A 76 6.30 -2.09 3.72
CA ARG A 76 4.94 -1.68 4.11
C ARG A 76 4.20 -1.00 2.95
N TYR A 77 4.86 -0.06 2.29
CA TYR A 77 4.31 0.65 1.14
C TYR A 77 4.06 -0.28 -0.05
N MET A 78 5.01 -1.15 -0.40
CA MET A 78 4.89 -2.09 -1.52
C MET A 78 3.74 -3.08 -1.30
N ILE A 79 3.56 -3.59 -0.08
CA ILE A 79 2.42 -4.45 0.26
C ILE A 79 1.11 -3.68 0.10
N ALA A 80 1.01 -2.45 0.63
CA ALA A 80 -0.18 -1.62 0.48
C ALA A 80 -0.50 -1.32 -0.99
N HIS A 81 0.53 -1.03 -1.79
CA HIS A 81 0.41 -0.80 -3.22
C HIS A 81 -0.10 -2.04 -3.95
N VAL A 82 0.41 -3.23 -3.62
CA VAL A 82 -0.06 -4.48 -4.22
C VAL A 82 -1.49 -4.81 -3.80
N ILE A 83 -1.90 -4.54 -2.55
CA ILE A 83 -3.30 -4.66 -2.13
C ILE A 83 -4.18 -3.72 -2.96
N ALA A 84 -3.76 -2.48 -3.16
CA ALA A 84 -4.46 -1.52 -4.02
C ALA A 84 -4.55 -2.02 -5.46
N TYR A 85 -3.45 -2.50 -6.02
CA TYR A 85 -3.40 -3.10 -7.36
C TYR A 85 -4.38 -4.25 -7.50
N ILE A 86 -4.39 -5.20 -6.56
CA ILE A 86 -5.34 -6.32 -6.56
C ILE A 86 -6.77 -5.78 -6.47
N SER A 87 -7.06 -4.83 -5.57
CA SER A 87 -8.40 -4.25 -5.44
C SER A 87 -8.92 -3.70 -6.78
N MET A 88 -8.05 -3.03 -7.54
CA MET A 88 -8.39 -2.43 -8.84
C MET A 88 -8.40 -3.41 -10.01
N HIS A 89 -7.56 -4.46 -9.96
CA HIS A 89 -7.26 -5.30 -11.12
C HIS A 89 -7.56 -6.78 -10.92
N HIS A 90 -8.15 -7.22 -9.79
CA HIS A 90 -8.36 -8.64 -9.51
C HIS A 90 -9.16 -9.41 -10.58
N HIS A 91 -10.02 -8.73 -11.34
CA HIS A 91 -10.74 -9.30 -12.49
C HIS A 91 -9.85 -9.57 -13.70
N SER A 92 -8.73 -8.86 -13.82
CA SER A 92 -7.76 -8.96 -14.92
C SER A 92 -6.54 -9.81 -14.58
N ILE A 93 -6.35 -10.15 -13.30
CA ILE A 93 -5.34 -11.11 -12.86
C ILE A 93 -5.93 -12.50 -13.03
N HIS A 94 -5.27 -13.41 -13.72
CA HIS A 94 -5.71 -14.80 -13.91
C HIS A 94 -4.79 -15.78 -13.22
N GLU A 95 -5.29 -17.00 -12.99
CA GLU A 95 -4.48 -18.08 -12.43
C GLU A 95 -3.30 -18.41 -13.37
N GLY A 96 -2.11 -18.53 -12.80
CA GLY A 96 -0.88 -18.73 -13.56
C GLY A 96 -0.22 -17.44 -14.08
N ASP A 97 -0.88 -16.29 -13.95
CA ASP A 97 -0.26 -15.01 -14.28
C ASP A 97 0.84 -14.66 -13.27
N ALA A 98 1.96 -14.16 -13.80
CA ALA A 98 2.99 -13.48 -13.05
C ALA A 98 2.94 -11.99 -13.41
N ASN A 99 2.58 -11.15 -12.44
CA ASN A 99 2.63 -9.71 -12.58
C ASN A 99 3.94 -9.21 -11.97
N PHE A 100 4.72 -8.47 -12.75
CA PHE A 100 6.03 -7.98 -12.34
C PHE A 100 5.95 -6.48 -12.05
N PHE A 101 6.60 -6.06 -10.98
CA PHE A 101 6.70 -4.66 -10.58
C PHE A 101 8.16 -4.24 -10.56
N THR A 102 8.42 -3.11 -11.19
CA THR A 102 9.69 -2.41 -11.22
C THR A 102 9.67 -1.25 -10.22
N ILE A 103 10.80 -0.56 -10.07
CA ILE A 103 10.87 0.65 -9.24
C ILE A 103 9.92 1.75 -9.71
N GLU A 104 9.64 1.82 -11.02
CA GLU A 104 8.75 2.83 -11.61
C GLU A 104 7.28 2.62 -11.20
N ASP A 105 6.87 1.37 -10.99
CA ASP A 105 5.51 1.04 -10.53
C ASP A 105 5.29 1.51 -9.09
N PHE A 106 6.34 1.53 -8.27
CA PHE A 106 6.29 2.01 -6.90
C PHE A 106 6.58 3.51 -6.76
N SER A 107 7.13 4.15 -7.80
CA SER A 107 7.51 5.56 -7.79
C SER A 107 6.29 6.50 -7.74
N LEU A 108 6.23 7.36 -6.73
CA LEU A 108 5.17 8.36 -6.55
C LEU A 108 5.02 9.34 -7.74
N GLU A 109 5.99 9.38 -8.65
CA GLU A 109 6.02 10.22 -9.86
C GLU A 109 5.48 9.51 -11.12
N SER A 110 4.82 8.35 -10.97
CA SER A 110 4.39 7.55 -12.12
C SER A 110 3.45 8.31 -13.08
N THR A 111 3.70 8.20 -14.39
CA THR A 111 2.84 8.79 -15.42
C THR A 111 1.60 7.94 -15.74
N SER A 112 1.59 6.67 -15.33
CA SER A 112 0.46 5.77 -15.50
C SER A 112 -0.67 6.13 -14.54
N TRP A 113 -1.86 6.42 -15.07
CA TRP A 113 -3.04 6.73 -14.25
C TRP A 113 -3.38 5.57 -13.30
N SER A 114 -3.27 4.33 -13.78
CA SER A 114 -3.59 3.13 -13.00
C SER A 114 -2.67 3.00 -11.79
N ILE A 115 -1.37 3.19 -12.01
CA ILE A 115 -0.35 3.14 -10.97
C ILE A 115 -0.55 4.28 -9.98
N ARG A 116 -0.77 5.53 -10.45
CA ARG A 116 -1.08 6.66 -9.56
C ARG A 116 -2.29 6.40 -8.67
N ARG A 117 -3.34 5.75 -9.19
CA ARG A 117 -4.51 5.42 -8.37
C ARG A 117 -4.19 4.34 -7.34
N CYS A 118 -3.38 3.33 -7.68
CA CYS A 118 -2.88 2.34 -6.72
C CYS A 118 -2.07 3.01 -5.61
N GLN A 119 -1.24 4.01 -5.95
CA GLN A 119 -0.43 4.77 -4.99
C GLN A 119 -1.28 5.58 -4.03
N GLN A 120 -2.29 6.29 -4.55
CA GLN A 120 -3.25 7.02 -3.72
C GLN A 120 -3.92 6.07 -2.72
N LEU A 121 -4.47 4.95 -3.20
CA LEU A 121 -5.09 3.95 -2.33
C LEU A 121 -4.10 3.38 -1.29
N ALA A 122 -2.87 3.09 -1.69
CA ALA A 122 -1.84 2.59 -0.77
C ALA A 122 -1.57 3.58 0.37
N LEU A 123 -1.43 4.87 0.05
CA LEU A 123 -1.24 5.94 1.03
C LEU A 123 -2.48 6.10 1.92
N GLU A 124 -3.69 5.95 1.36
CA GLU A 124 -4.94 5.96 2.13
C GLU A 124 -5.02 4.80 3.13
N TYR A 125 -4.49 3.62 2.79
CA TYR A 125 -4.47 2.45 3.67
C TYR A 125 -3.46 2.58 4.81
N ILE A 126 -2.25 3.08 4.54
CA ILE A 126 -1.15 3.12 5.54
C ILE A 126 -1.08 4.44 6.30
N ILE A 127 -1.69 5.51 5.78
CA ILE A 127 -1.83 6.81 6.44
C ILE A 127 -3.33 7.23 6.42
N PRO A 128 -4.15 6.64 7.30
CA PRO A 128 -5.57 6.97 7.40
C PRO A 128 -5.79 8.43 7.78
N LYS A 129 -6.85 9.04 7.24
CA LYS A 129 -7.16 10.45 7.51
C LYS A 129 -7.35 10.71 9.00
N GLU A 130 -8.03 9.80 9.68
CA GLU A 130 -8.37 9.89 11.09
C GLU A 130 -7.11 9.86 11.97
N ALA A 131 -6.11 9.07 11.58
CA ALA A 131 -4.81 9.03 12.25
C ALA A 131 -4.08 10.38 12.10
N VAL A 132 -4.05 10.92 10.87
CA VAL A 132 -3.44 12.23 10.58
C VAL A 132 -4.12 13.34 11.39
N ASP A 133 -5.45 13.39 11.35
CA ASP A 133 -6.23 14.40 12.08
C ASP A 133 -5.96 14.32 13.59
N TYR A 134 -5.89 13.12 14.16
CA TYR A 134 -5.56 12.92 15.56
C TYR A 134 -4.15 13.43 15.90
N LEU A 135 -3.13 13.03 15.12
CA LEU A 135 -1.74 13.44 15.35
C LEU A 135 -1.55 14.95 15.24
N ILE A 136 -2.16 15.59 14.24
CA ILE A 136 -2.02 17.04 14.02
C ILE A 136 -2.87 17.84 15.01
N LEU A 137 -4.15 17.52 15.16
CA LEU A 137 -5.08 18.36 15.93
C LEU A 137 -5.03 18.09 17.44
N LYS A 138 -4.83 16.84 17.84
CA LYS A 138 -4.82 16.44 19.24
C LYS A 138 -3.41 16.37 19.80
N GLU A 139 -2.48 15.71 19.11
CA GLU A 139 -1.09 15.60 19.57
C GLU A 139 -0.22 16.80 19.18
N ARG A 140 -0.71 17.71 18.31
CA ARG A 140 0.00 18.92 17.87
C ARG A 140 1.32 18.63 17.16
N ILE A 141 1.40 17.49 16.48
CA ILE A 141 2.58 17.10 15.72
C ILE A 141 2.47 17.66 14.30
N THR A 142 3.34 18.61 13.97
CA THR A 142 3.39 19.25 12.64
C THR A 142 4.71 18.98 11.90
N ASP A 143 5.68 18.35 12.57
CA ASP A 143 6.95 17.96 11.96
C ASP A 143 6.78 16.70 11.12
N LEU A 144 7.19 16.75 9.85
CA LEU A 144 7.04 15.64 8.89
C LEU A 144 7.81 14.39 9.33
N SER A 145 9.02 14.56 9.88
CA SER A 145 9.87 13.46 10.32
C SER A 145 9.25 12.73 11.52
N VAL A 146 8.68 13.49 12.46
CA VAL A 146 7.98 12.90 13.62
C VAL A 146 6.71 12.16 13.18
N LEU A 147 5.95 12.72 12.23
CA LEU A 147 4.77 12.04 11.67
C LEU A 147 5.16 10.74 10.95
N ALA A 148 6.20 10.80 10.11
CA ALA A 148 6.73 9.65 9.37
C ALA A 148 7.14 8.51 10.30
N ASN A 149 7.91 8.82 11.34
CA ASN A 149 8.32 7.86 12.36
C ASN A 149 7.13 7.22 13.09
N LYS A 150 6.10 8.00 13.45
CA LYS A 150 4.90 7.47 14.13
C LYS A 150 4.03 6.60 13.23
N LEU A 151 3.93 6.96 11.95
CA LEU A 151 3.13 6.25 10.95
C LEU A 151 3.88 5.06 10.34
N GLY A 152 5.21 4.96 10.56
CA GLY A 152 6.05 3.88 10.06
C GLY A 152 6.21 3.89 8.54
N VAL A 153 6.36 5.09 7.97
CA VAL A 153 6.45 5.38 6.54
C VAL A 153 7.49 6.47 6.29
N SER A 154 7.90 6.67 5.03
CA SER A 154 8.84 7.74 4.68
C SER A 154 8.22 9.13 4.77
N GLU A 155 9.06 10.16 4.96
CA GLU A 155 8.62 11.56 4.96
C GLU A 155 7.93 11.96 3.65
N ASN A 156 8.38 11.42 2.51
CA ASN A 156 7.75 11.69 1.22
C ASN A 156 6.31 11.14 1.17
N ALA A 157 6.06 9.95 1.72
CA ALA A 157 4.71 9.38 1.81
C ALA A 157 3.79 10.24 2.69
N VAL A 158 4.30 10.79 3.80
CA VAL A 158 3.55 11.74 4.64
C VAL A 158 3.26 13.02 3.87
N TYR A 159 4.27 13.62 3.24
CA TYR A 159 4.10 14.85 2.45
C TYR A 159 3.02 14.71 1.38
N GLU A 160 3.08 13.64 0.58
CA GLU A 160 2.07 13.33 -0.43
C GLU A 160 0.68 13.17 0.18
N ARG A 161 0.57 12.42 1.29
CA ARG A 161 -0.71 12.21 1.94
C ARG A 161 -1.30 13.48 2.54
N LEU A 162 -0.47 14.32 3.17
CA LEU A 162 -0.92 15.60 3.72
C LEU A 162 -1.37 16.55 2.61
N THR A 163 -0.72 16.52 1.44
CA THR A 163 -1.16 17.27 0.26
C THR A 163 -2.53 16.78 -0.23
N GLN A 164 -2.74 15.46 -0.34
CA GLN A 164 -4.05 14.87 -0.69
C GLN A 164 -5.16 15.26 0.28
N LEU A 165 -4.84 15.29 1.59
CA LEU A 165 -5.76 15.68 2.66
C LEU A 165 -5.92 17.19 2.81
N LYS A 166 -5.20 18.00 2.01
CA LYS A 166 -5.20 19.47 2.05
C LYS A 166 -4.70 20.06 3.37
N TRP A 167 -3.85 19.31 4.08
CA TRP A 167 -3.08 19.81 5.22
C TRP A 167 -1.90 20.66 4.77
N LEU A 168 -1.34 20.35 3.60
CA LEU A 168 -0.35 21.18 2.92
C LEU A 168 -1.02 21.82 1.71
N THR A 169 -1.03 23.15 1.66
CA THR A 169 -1.40 23.85 0.43
C THR A 169 -0.25 23.71 -0.55
N MET A 170 -0.53 23.22 -1.76
CA MET A 170 0.43 23.30 -2.86
C MET A 170 0.83 24.77 -3.02
N SER A 171 2.10 25.08 -2.75
CA SER A 171 2.70 26.30 -3.26
C SER A 171 2.66 26.18 -4.77
N ALA A 172 1.73 26.88 -5.42
CA ALA A 172 1.79 27.07 -6.85
C ALA A 172 3.13 27.74 -7.17
N ALA A 173 4.04 26.98 -7.77
CA ALA A 173 5.21 27.52 -8.46
C ALA A 173 4.77 28.06 -9.82
#